data_AF-A0A1G8G3L4-F1
#
_entry.id   AF-A0A1G8G3L4-F1
#
_cell.length_a   1.000
_cell.length_b   1.000
_cell.length_c   1.000
_cell.angle_alpha   90.00
_cell.angle_beta   90.00
_cell.angle_gamma   90.00
#
_symmetry.space_group_name_H-M   'P 1'
#
loop_
_entity.id
_entity.type
_entity.pdbx_description
1 polymer ?
#
loop_
_entity_poly.entity_id
_entity_poly.type
_entity_poly.pdbx_seq_one_letter_code
_entity_poly.pdbx_strand_id
1 'polypeptide(L)'
;MRAEHGRIVDVDSLDQLDRLLVRGARAMSGWRLQDLDLRERDAQLRQLDPRGAVLLGCDLTPAQESWLVAGGALVFRDVPETPFNAYRSTLYSPDELLDVAPEDYERSLDARVYAWSRQRSRDVAHALAAAMHDHAIDDALAAWVRRRRIVGVMGGHRVQRDEPAYADAARMGRALTLAGRTVATGGGPGAMEAANLGARSAGVSDAVLAEALAIVARVPSYAGAMADWLRTGLDARALLAPASDTLGVPTWHYGHEPPNVFQTVAAKYFQNSVREDLLLRVATAGLVVLPGEGGTVQEIFQDACEVSYADEAGWTPIVLVGRDHWTERYPAWQLLEAVMLGRPGAQGIALVDTVDEAVDTLLRLER
;
A
#
# COMPACT_ATOMS: atom_id res chain seq x y z
N MET A 1 -40.88 13.35 -16.80
CA MET A 1 -39.91 12.42 -16.20
C MET A 1 -38.64 12.50 -17.06
N ARG A 2 -37.64 13.29 -16.65
CA ARG A 2 -36.43 13.46 -17.45
C ARG A 2 -35.63 12.16 -17.38
N ALA A 3 -35.37 11.56 -18.53
CA ALA A 3 -34.51 10.39 -18.64
C ALA A 3 -33.10 10.78 -18.19
N GLU A 4 -32.61 10.14 -17.12
CA GLU A 4 -31.22 10.23 -16.67
C GLU A 4 -30.30 9.57 -17.70
N HIS A 5 -30.07 10.25 -18.83
CA HIS A 5 -29.00 9.87 -19.75
C HIS A 5 -27.67 10.37 -19.17
N GLY A 6 -26.75 9.46 -18.87
CA GLY A 6 -25.31 9.76 -18.89
C GLY A 6 -24.54 9.77 -17.57
N ARG A 7 -25.05 9.26 -16.45
CA ARG A 7 -24.23 9.11 -15.23
C ARG A 7 -23.62 7.71 -15.17
N ILE A 8 -22.29 7.62 -15.29
CA ILE A 8 -21.55 6.39 -14.97
C ILE A 8 -21.69 6.15 -13.45
N VAL A 9 -21.95 4.90 -13.07
CA VAL A 9 -22.07 4.47 -11.67
C VAL A 9 -21.13 3.28 -11.45
N ASP A 10 -20.06 3.50 -10.71
CA ASP A 10 -19.14 2.44 -10.30
C ASP A 10 -19.71 1.74 -9.06
N VAL A 11 -19.75 0.40 -9.08
CA VAL A 11 -20.32 -0.47 -8.05
C VAL A 11 -19.29 -1.53 -7.69
N ASP A 12 -18.64 -1.33 -6.56
CA ASP A 12 -17.51 -2.14 -6.06
C ASP A 12 -17.87 -2.97 -4.81
N SER A 13 -19.11 -2.85 -4.32
CA SER A 13 -19.59 -3.58 -3.15
C SER A 13 -21.04 -4.03 -3.29
N LEU A 14 -21.37 -5.18 -2.69
CA LEU A 14 -22.74 -5.69 -2.63
C LEU A 14 -23.69 -4.73 -1.89
N ASP A 15 -23.20 -4.06 -0.85
CA ASP A 15 -23.98 -3.04 -0.14
C ASP A 15 -24.37 -1.86 -1.04
N GLN A 16 -23.49 -1.46 -1.96
CA GLN A 16 -23.80 -0.40 -2.91
C GLN A 16 -24.85 -0.87 -3.93
N LEU A 17 -24.70 -2.09 -4.44
CA LEU A 17 -25.71 -2.73 -5.30
C LEU A 17 -27.08 -2.76 -4.61
N ASP A 18 -27.12 -3.23 -3.36
CA ASP A 18 -28.35 -3.33 -2.57
C ASP A 18 -28.96 -1.94 -2.31
N ARG A 19 -28.15 -0.92 -2.03
CA ARG A 19 -28.62 0.47 -1.91
C ARG A 19 -29.26 0.99 -3.21
N LEU A 20 -28.69 0.66 -4.37
CA LEU A 20 -29.27 1.04 -5.67
C LEU A 20 -30.60 0.33 -5.92
N LEU A 21 -30.68 -0.95 -5.60
CA LEU A 21 -31.92 -1.75 -5.69
C LEU A 21 -33.03 -1.19 -4.79
N VAL A 22 -32.71 -0.89 -3.53
CA VAL A 22 -33.66 -0.29 -2.55
C VAL A 22 -34.15 1.08 -3.00
N ARG A 23 -33.29 1.88 -3.66
CA ARG A 23 -33.68 3.17 -4.26
C ARG A 23 -34.59 3.02 -5.49
N GLY A 24 -34.94 1.80 -5.87
CA GLY A 24 -35.88 1.52 -6.95
C GLY A 24 -35.24 1.45 -8.32
N ALA A 25 -33.93 1.17 -8.42
CA ALA A 25 -33.29 0.93 -9.70
C ALA A 25 -34.03 -0.18 -10.49
N ARG A 26 -34.15 0.04 -11.80
CA ARG A 26 -34.79 -0.89 -12.75
C ARG A 26 -33.93 -1.18 -13.98
N ALA A 27 -32.80 -0.49 -14.12
CA ALA A 27 -31.87 -0.66 -15.23
C ALA A 27 -30.44 -0.41 -14.75
N MET A 28 -29.48 -1.09 -15.38
CA MET A 28 -28.04 -0.99 -15.11
C MET A 28 -27.29 -0.19 -16.18
N SER A 29 -28.01 0.63 -16.96
CA SER A 29 -27.38 1.43 -18.02
C SER A 29 -26.37 2.40 -17.42
N GLY A 30 -25.11 2.31 -17.86
CA GLY A 30 -24.02 3.12 -17.33
C GLY A 30 -23.39 2.59 -16.04
N TRP A 31 -23.80 1.41 -15.54
CA TRP A 31 -23.19 0.81 -14.36
C TRP A 31 -21.87 0.10 -14.73
N ARG A 32 -20.90 0.17 -13.82
CA ARG A 32 -19.63 -0.57 -13.84
C ARG A 32 -19.58 -1.41 -12.57
N LEU A 33 -19.84 -2.70 -12.68
CA LEU A 33 -19.76 -3.61 -11.55
C LEU A 33 -18.37 -4.24 -11.55
N GLN A 34 -17.65 -4.14 -10.45
CA GLN A 34 -16.26 -4.59 -10.35
C GLN A 34 -16.10 -5.47 -9.12
N ASP A 35 -15.46 -6.64 -9.30
CA ASP A 35 -15.02 -7.50 -8.19
C ASP A 35 -16.14 -7.89 -7.20
N LEU A 36 -17.29 -8.30 -7.75
CA LEU A 36 -18.46 -8.69 -6.97
C LEU A 36 -18.73 -10.18 -7.07
N ASP A 37 -18.99 -10.83 -5.93
CA ASP A 37 -19.64 -12.14 -5.93
C ASP A 37 -21.14 -12.01 -6.15
N LEU A 38 -21.59 -12.27 -7.38
CA LEU A 38 -22.98 -12.15 -7.79
C LEU A 38 -23.68 -13.51 -7.91
N ARG A 39 -23.01 -14.62 -7.57
CA ARG A 39 -23.57 -15.98 -7.73
C ARG A 39 -24.90 -16.15 -7.01
N GLU A 40 -25.05 -15.54 -5.84
CA GLU A 40 -26.28 -15.59 -5.03
C GLU A 40 -27.26 -14.43 -5.31
N ARG A 41 -27.06 -13.66 -6.39
CA ARG A 41 -27.86 -12.45 -6.71
C ARG A 41 -28.74 -12.59 -7.94
N ASP A 42 -28.98 -13.81 -8.44
CA ASP A 42 -29.77 -14.05 -9.67
C ASP A 42 -31.17 -13.41 -9.61
N ALA A 43 -31.89 -13.56 -8.50
CA ALA A 43 -33.23 -13.01 -8.34
C ALA A 43 -33.27 -11.47 -8.38
N GLN A 44 -32.23 -10.82 -7.83
CA GLN A 44 -32.08 -9.37 -7.82
C GLN A 44 -31.67 -8.86 -9.21
N LEU A 45 -30.70 -9.52 -9.84
CA LEU A 45 -30.22 -9.15 -11.18
C LEU A 45 -31.35 -9.22 -12.21
N ARG A 46 -32.20 -10.25 -12.16
CA ARG A 46 -33.34 -10.41 -13.07
C ARG A 46 -34.41 -9.32 -12.95
N GLN A 47 -34.38 -8.51 -11.89
CA GLN A 47 -35.28 -7.35 -11.74
C GLN A 47 -34.77 -6.11 -12.48
N LEU A 48 -33.56 -6.16 -13.05
CA LEU A 48 -32.91 -5.06 -13.72
C LEU A 48 -32.81 -5.30 -15.23
N ASP A 49 -32.92 -4.25 -16.03
CA ASP A 49 -32.47 -4.25 -17.44
C ASP A 49 -30.93 -4.18 -17.49
N PRO A 50 -30.23 -5.21 -18.00
CA PRO A 50 -28.77 -5.25 -17.99
C PRO A 50 -28.11 -4.43 -19.10
N ARG A 51 -28.88 -3.85 -20.03
CA ARG A 51 -28.33 -3.17 -21.21
C ARG A 51 -27.39 -2.02 -20.85
N GLY A 52 -26.18 -2.08 -21.39
CA GLY A 52 -25.15 -1.04 -21.21
C GLY A 52 -24.43 -1.08 -19.86
N ALA A 53 -24.63 -2.13 -19.07
CA ALA A 53 -23.78 -2.46 -17.93
C ALA A 53 -22.44 -3.02 -18.40
N VAL A 54 -21.39 -2.77 -17.62
CA VAL A 54 -20.08 -3.44 -17.77
C VAL A 54 -19.78 -4.15 -16.45
N LEU A 55 -19.43 -5.42 -16.53
CA LEU A 55 -19.03 -6.25 -15.40
C LEU A 55 -17.56 -6.63 -15.57
N LEU A 56 -16.75 -6.40 -14.55
CA LEU A 56 -15.30 -6.57 -14.52
C LEU A 56 -14.95 -7.54 -13.38
N GLY A 57 -14.50 -8.76 -13.71
CA GLY A 57 -14.05 -9.74 -12.72
C GLY A 57 -15.12 -10.16 -11.69
N CYS A 58 -16.41 -10.14 -12.06
CA CYS A 58 -17.49 -10.56 -11.16
C CYS A 58 -17.68 -12.09 -11.18
N ASP A 59 -17.87 -12.71 -10.02
CA ASP A 59 -18.24 -14.13 -9.94
C ASP A 59 -19.71 -14.30 -10.38
N LEU A 60 -19.91 -15.04 -11.45
CA LEU A 60 -21.22 -15.31 -12.05
C LEU A 60 -21.42 -16.80 -12.27
N THR A 61 -22.65 -17.27 -12.11
CA THR A 61 -23.04 -18.58 -12.67
C THR A 61 -23.10 -18.49 -14.20
N PRO A 62 -22.88 -19.61 -14.93
CA PRO A 62 -22.97 -19.62 -16.39
C PRO A 62 -24.33 -19.12 -16.93
N ALA A 63 -25.41 -19.35 -16.18
CA ALA A 63 -26.75 -18.91 -16.52
C ALA A 63 -26.92 -17.38 -16.38
N GLN A 64 -26.40 -16.78 -15.30
CA GLN A 64 -26.42 -15.33 -15.10
C GLN A 64 -25.64 -14.62 -16.21
N GLU A 65 -24.44 -15.09 -16.51
CA GLU A 65 -23.61 -14.48 -17.54
C GLU A 65 -24.27 -14.55 -18.92
N SER A 66 -24.79 -15.73 -19.30
CA SER A 66 -25.51 -15.90 -20.57
C SER A 66 -26.68 -14.94 -20.68
N TRP A 67 -27.42 -14.73 -19.58
CA TRP A 67 -28.54 -13.78 -19.52
C TRP A 67 -28.07 -12.32 -19.62
N LEU A 68 -27.01 -11.94 -18.90
CA LEU A 68 -26.43 -10.59 -18.92
C LEU A 68 -25.95 -10.20 -20.32
N VAL A 69 -25.18 -11.08 -20.95
CA VAL A 69 -24.63 -10.86 -22.30
C VAL A 69 -25.76 -10.79 -23.33
N ALA A 70 -26.74 -11.72 -23.27
CA ALA A 70 -27.90 -11.69 -24.15
C ALA A 70 -28.76 -10.43 -23.97
N GLY A 71 -28.78 -9.86 -22.76
CA GLY A 71 -29.46 -8.61 -22.43
C GLY A 71 -28.69 -7.33 -22.80
N GLY A 72 -27.46 -7.44 -23.33
CA GLY A 72 -26.66 -6.32 -23.80
C GLY A 72 -25.70 -5.72 -22.77
N ALA A 73 -25.33 -6.47 -21.73
CA ALA A 73 -24.20 -6.14 -20.87
C ALA A 73 -22.87 -6.62 -21.49
N LEU A 74 -21.77 -5.95 -21.15
CA LEU A 74 -20.42 -6.44 -21.41
C LEU A 74 -19.89 -7.13 -20.15
N VAL A 75 -19.39 -8.35 -20.29
CA VAL A 75 -18.82 -9.12 -19.17
C VAL A 75 -17.36 -9.44 -19.50
N PHE A 76 -16.45 -8.93 -18.68
CA PHE A 76 -15.03 -9.23 -18.71
C PHE A 76 -14.72 -10.23 -17.59
N ARG A 77 -14.30 -11.44 -17.97
CA ARG A 77 -13.87 -12.47 -17.02
C ARG A 77 -12.42 -12.26 -16.60
N ASP A 78 -12.06 -12.95 -15.52
CA ASP A 78 -10.66 -13.12 -15.14
C ASP A 78 -9.83 -13.76 -16.27
N VAL A 79 -8.58 -13.33 -16.33
CA VAL A 79 -7.60 -13.96 -17.21
C VAL A 79 -7.31 -15.36 -16.67
N PRO A 80 -7.46 -16.42 -17.47
CA PRO A 80 -7.19 -17.78 -17.00
C PRO A 80 -5.77 -17.93 -16.45
N GLU A 81 -5.58 -18.86 -15.52
CA GLU A 81 -4.26 -19.25 -15.00
C GLU A 81 -3.51 -18.14 -14.24
N THR A 82 -4.17 -17.05 -13.84
CA THR A 82 -3.61 -16.05 -12.92
C THR A 82 -3.91 -16.40 -11.46
N PRO A 83 -2.90 -16.38 -10.55
CA PRO A 83 -3.11 -16.67 -9.14
C PRO A 83 -3.64 -15.47 -8.34
N PHE A 84 -4.03 -14.38 -9.00
CA PHE A 84 -4.51 -13.14 -8.42
C PHE A 84 -5.74 -12.64 -9.19
N ASN A 85 -6.52 -11.78 -8.53
CA ASN A 85 -7.64 -11.07 -9.12
C ASN A 85 -7.15 -9.77 -9.78
N ALA A 86 -7.22 -9.70 -11.11
CA ALA A 86 -6.77 -8.55 -11.89
C ALA A 86 -7.72 -7.35 -11.84
N TYR A 87 -8.95 -7.53 -11.32
CA TYR A 87 -9.98 -6.51 -11.22
C TYR A 87 -10.29 -6.10 -9.78
N ARG A 88 -9.45 -6.50 -8.82
CA ARG A 88 -9.70 -6.33 -7.39
C ARG A 88 -10.10 -4.89 -7.01
N SER A 89 -11.06 -4.76 -6.11
CA SER A 89 -11.58 -3.46 -5.65
C SER A 89 -10.92 -2.96 -4.34
N THR A 90 -10.13 -3.80 -3.69
CA THR A 90 -9.51 -3.50 -2.39
C THR A 90 -7.99 -3.62 -2.42
N LEU A 91 -7.32 -2.95 -1.50
CA LEU A 91 -5.91 -3.23 -1.20
C LEU A 91 -5.75 -4.60 -0.54
N TYR A 92 -4.55 -5.17 -0.63
CA TYR A 92 -4.23 -6.43 0.03
C TYR A 92 -4.21 -6.25 1.55
N SER A 93 -4.62 -7.29 2.29
CA SER A 93 -4.27 -7.40 3.71
C SER A 93 -3.05 -8.30 3.89
N PRO A 94 -2.28 -8.18 4.99
CA PRO A 94 -1.20 -9.12 5.27
C PRO A 94 -1.68 -10.57 5.38
N ASP A 95 -2.91 -10.78 5.89
CA ASP A 95 -3.50 -12.11 6.06
C ASP A 95 -3.91 -12.73 4.72
N GLU A 96 -4.29 -11.90 3.75
CA GLU A 96 -4.54 -12.35 2.37
C GLU A 96 -3.24 -12.74 1.67
N LEU A 97 -2.18 -11.95 1.84
CA LEU A 97 -0.86 -12.26 1.24
C LEU A 97 -0.22 -13.51 1.88
N LEU A 98 -0.42 -13.70 3.18
CA LEU A 98 -0.01 -14.88 3.95
C LEU A 98 -1.25 -15.76 4.25
N ASP A 99 -1.85 -16.31 3.20
CA ASP A 99 -3.04 -17.19 3.27
C ASP A 99 -2.76 -18.63 3.77
N VAL A 100 -1.54 -18.88 4.25
CA VAL A 100 -1.04 -20.17 4.71
C VAL A 100 -0.25 -20.01 6.01
N ALA A 101 0.03 -21.13 6.69
CA ALA A 101 0.87 -21.11 7.88
C ALA A 101 2.31 -20.65 7.53
N PRO A 102 3.05 -20.01 8.48
CA PRO A 102 4.41 -19.52 8.24
C PRO A 102 5.39 -20.55 7.67
N GLU A 103 5.23 -21.82 8.02
CA GLU A 103 6.08 -22.93 7.54
C GLU A 103 5.90 -23.20 6.04
N ASP A 104 4.72 -22.84 5.50
CA ASP A 104 4.32 -23.03 4.11
C ASP A 104 4.45 -21.73 3.29
N TYR A 105 5.23 -20.74 3.72
CA TYR A 105 5.34 -19.42 3.06
C TYR A 105 5.51 -19.49 1.53
N GLU A 106 6.30 -20.44 1.02
CA GLU A 106 6.53 -20.65 -0.42
C GLU A 106 5.26 -21.02 -1.21
N ARG A 107 4.19 -21.39 -0.51
CA ARG A 107 2.86 -21.71 -1.07
C ARG A 107 1.86 -20.59 -0.84
N SER A 108 2.24 -19.51 -0.16
CA SER A 108 1.36 -18.37 0.10
C SER A 108 0.91 -17.69 -1.19
N LEU A 109 -0.18 -16.92 -1.14
CA LEU A 109 -0.62 -16.08 -2.25
C LEU A 109 0.55 -15.24 -2.77
N ASP A 110 1.30 -14.63 -1.86
CA ASP A 110 2.44 -13.80 -2.23
C ASP A 110 3.49 -14.56 -3.05
N ALA A 111 3.89 -15.74 -2.57
CA ALA A 111 4.88 -16.58 -3.23
C ALA A 111 4.36 -17.15 -4.56
N ARG A 112 3.07 -17.52 -4.64
CA ARG A 112 2.43 -18.00 -5.88
C ARG A 112 2.40 -16.91 -6.95
N VAL A 113 2.02 -15.68 -6.60
CA VAL A 113 2.00 -14.54 -7.51
C VAL A 113 3.41 -14.16 -7.96
N TYR A 114 4.39 -14.19 -7.04
CA TYR A 114 5.80 -14.00 -7.40
C TYR A 114 6.29 -15.06 -8.39
N ALA A 115 6.04 -16.34 -8.09
CA ALA A 115 6.44 -17.44 -8.97
C ALA A 115 5.81 -17.31 -10.36
N TRP A 116 4.53 -16.91 -10.43
CA TRP A 116 3.84 -16.60 -11.69
C TRP A 116 4.49 -15.43 -12.43
N SER A 117 4.81 -14.31 -11.77
CA SER A 117 5.38 -13.11 -12.42
C SER A 117 6.79 -13.36 -12.98
N ARG A 118 7.52 -14.33 -12.42
CA ARG A 118 8.82 -14.77 -12.93
C ARG A 118 8.73 -15.66 -14.17
N GLN A 119 7.57 -16.25 -14.46
CA GLN A 119 7.38 -17.02 -15.68
C GLN A 119 7.39 -16.02 -16.85
N ARG A 120 8.54 -15.93 -17.54
CA ARG A 120 8.79 -15.06 -18.69
C ARG A 120 7.99 -15.48 -19.93
N SER A 121 6.70 -15.74 -19.79
CA SER A 121 5.81 -15.95 -20.92
C SER A 121 5.56 -14.60 -21.58
N ARG A 122 5.81 -14.50 -22.88
CA ARG A 122 5.40 -13.34 -23.72
C ARG A 122 3.89 -13.40 -24.01
N ASP A 123 3.11 -13.86 -23.04
CA ASP A 123 1.67 -13.93 -23.19
C ASP A 123 1.09 -12.54 -22.95
N VAL A 124 0.43 -12.03 -23.99
CA VAL A 124 -0.26 -10.74 -23.95
C VAL A 124 -1.35 -10.75 -22.89
N ALA A 125 -2.02 -11.89 -22.67
CA ALA A 125 -3.07 -12.01 -21.67
C ALA A 125 -2.51 -11.85 -20.25
N HIS A 126 -1.37 -12.47 -19.93
CA HIS A 126 -0.70 -12.30 -18.64
C HIS A 126 -0.17 -10.88 -18.43
N ALA A 127 0.42 -10.27 -19.47
CA ALA A 127 0.89 -8.89 -19.40
C ALA A 127 -0.28 -7.92 -19.16
N LEU A 128 -1.41 -8.14 -19.83
CA LEU A 128 -2.63 -7.38 -19.64
C LEU A 128 -3.20 -7.59 -18.22
N ALA A 129 -3.22 -8.82 -17.71
CA ALA A 129 -3.67 -9.12 -16.34
C ALA A 129 -2.86 -8.37 -15.29
N ALA A 130 -1.53 -8.36 -15.40
CA ALA A 130 -0.66 -7.63 -14.48
C ALA A 130 -0.86 -6.11 -14.56
N ALA A 131 -1.05 -5.56 -15.77
CA ALA A 131 -1.32 -4.14 -15.96
C ALA A 131 -2.69 -3.72 -15.40
N MET A 132 -3.72 -4.56 -15.59
CA MET A 132 -5.05 -4.34 -15.05
C MET A 132 -5.06 -4.43 -13.53
N HIS A 133 -4.32 -5.39 -12.98
CA HIS A 133 -4.11 -5.50 -11.54
C HIS A 133 -3.49 -4.24 -10.95
N ASP A 134 -2.37 -3.76 -11.52
CA ASP A 134 -1.69 -2.57 -11.00
C ASP A 134 -2.60 -1.33 -11.08
N HIS A 135 -3.39 -1.20 -12.15
CA HIS A 135 -4.43 -0.16 -12.26
C HIS A 135 -5.53 -0.29 -11.19
N ALA A 136 -5.99 -1.51 -10.93
CA ALA A 136 -7.00 -1.77 -9.91
C ALA A 136 -6.48 -1.46 -8.49
N ILE A 137 -5.19 -1.71 -8.22
CA ILE A 137 -4.52 -1.27 -6.98
C ILE A 137 -4.45 0.25 -6.90
N ASP A 138 -4.14 0.96 -7.99
CA ASP A 138 -4.13 2.43 -8.01
C ASP A 138 -5.49 3.01 -7.61
N ASP A 139 -6.59 2.47 -8.15
CA ASP A 139 -7.95 2.93 -7.83
C ASP A 139 -8.31 2.65 -6.36
N ALA A 140 -8.03 1.44 -5.87
CA ALA A 140 -8.25 1.07 -4.47
C ALA A 140 -7.41 1.95 -3.52
N LEU A 141 -6.18 2.25 -3.90
CA LEU A 141 -5.29 3.12 -3.14
C LEU A 141 -5.78 4.56 -3.13
N ALA A 142 -6.18 5.11 -4.29
CA ALA A 142 -6.73 6.46 -4.40
C ALA A 142 -7.94 6.65 -3.45
N ALA A 143 -8.82 5.64 -3.38
CA ALA A 143 -9.95 5.64 -2.45
C ALA A 143 -9.47 5.62 -0.98
N TRP A 144 -8.45 4.83 -0.67
CA TRP A 144 -7.90 4.70 0.68
C TRP A 144 -7.15 5.97 1.13
N VAL A 145 -6.33 6.60 0.30
CA VAL A 145 -5.51 7.76 0.72
C VAL A 145 -6.33 9.04 0.91
N ARG A 146 -7.49 9.20 0.23
CA ARG A 146 -8.26 10.45 0.12
C ARG A 146 -8.61 11.17 1.44
N ARG A 147 -8.65 10.46 2.57
CA ARG A 147 -9.01 11.02 3.89
C ARG A 147 -7.90 10.95 4.92
N ARG A 148 -6.68 10.63 4.50
CA ARG A 148 -5.54 10.37 5.37
C ARG A 148 -4.45 11.41 5.11
N ARG A 149 -3.81 11.88 6.17
CA ARG A 149 -2.58 12.69 6.10
C ARG A 149 -1.41 11.73 6.22
N ILE A 150 -0.74 11.45 5.11
CA ILE A 150 0.21 10.34 5.05
C ILE A 150 1.64 10.83 5.17
N VAL A 151 2.38 10.28 6.12
CA VAL A 151 3.84 10.45 6.21
C VAL A 151 4.50 9.22 5.62
N GLY A 152 5.28 9.42 4.57
CA GLY A 152 6.11 8.38 3.97
C GLY A 152 7.37 8.18 4.79
N VAL A 153 7.65 6.94 5.20
CA VAL A 153 8.89 6.57 5.88
C VAL A 153 9.72 5.70 4.95
N MET A 154 10.89 6.23 4.58
CA MET A 154 11.90 5.55 3.78
C MET A 154 13.06 5.09 4.66
N GLY A 155 13.72 4.01 4.29
CA GLY A 155 14.89 3.52 5.01
C GLY A 155 15.36 2.15 4.55
N GLY A 156 16.57 1.77 4.98
CA GLY A 156 17.17 0.51 4.59
C GLY A 156 16.40 -0.74 5.06
N HIS A 157 16.33 -1.75 4.18
CA HIS A 157 15.77 -3.07 4.47
C HIS A 157 16.65 -3.95 5.38
N ARG A 158 17.87 -3.49 5.71
CA ARG A 158 18.92 -4.28 6.38
C ARG A 158 18.91 -4.18 7.91
N VAL A 159 18.21 -3.21 8.47
CA VAL A 159 18.12 -3.03 9.93
C VAL A 159 17.48 -4.28 10.54
N GLN A 160 18.15 -4.94 11.48
CA GLN A 160 17.63 -6.14 12.13
C GLN A 160 16.72 -5.82 13.31
N ARG A 161 15.81 -6.73 13.65
CA ARG A 161 14.78 -6.52 14.68
C ARG A 161 15.31 -6.33 16.11
N ASP A 162 16.56 -6.71 16.38
CA ASP A 162 17.24 -6.56 17.66
C ASP A 162 18.14 -5.30 17.74
N GLU A 163 18.27 -4.56 16.63
CA GLU A 163 19.07 -3.33 16.60
C GLU A 163 18.31 -2.14 17.21
N PRO A 164 18.99 -1.20 17.89
CA PRO A 164 18.37 0.01 18.42
C PRO A 164 17.64 0.83 17.35
N ALA A 165 18.21 0.93 16.14
CA ALA A 165 17.62 1.64 15.02
C ALA A 165 16.23 1.09 14.62
N TYR A 166 15.98 -0.20 14.81
CA TYR A 166 14.66 -0.80 14.59
C TYR A 166 13.65 -0.30 15.63
N ALA A 167 14.02 -0.32 16.91
CA ALA A 167 13.16 0.17 17.97
C ALA A 167 12.85 1.67 17.82
N ASP A 168 13.84 2.46 17.39
CA ASP A 168 13.69 3.89 17.12
C ASP A 168 12.72 4.15 15.96
N ALA A 169 12.86 3.43 14.84
CA ALA A 169 11.90 3.52 13.74
C ALA A 169 10.47 3.13 14.16
N ALA A 170 10.31 2.17 15.07
CA ALA A 170 9.00 1.84 15.63
C ALA A 170 8.44 2.95 16.54
N ARG A 171 9.26 3.55 17.41
CA ARG A 171 8.83 4.70 18.23
C ARG A 171 8.40 5.88 17.37
N MET A 172 9.14 6.15 16.30
CA MET A 172 8.81 7.18 15.32
C MET A 172 7.46 6.93 14.65
N GLY A 173 7.24 5.71 14.12
CA GLY A 173 5.97 5.35 13.47
C GLY A 173 4.78 5.50 14.42
N ARG A 174 4.97 5.11 15.69
CA ARG A 174 3.97 5.30 16.76
C ARG A 174 3.71 6.78 17.01
N ALA A 175 4.74 7.60 17.18
CA ALA A 175 4.63 9.02 17.48
C ALA A 175 3.91 9.79 16.35
N LEU A 176 4.24 9.50 15.08
CA LEU A 176 3.53 10.06 13.92
C LEU A 176 2.04 9.70 13.95
N THR A 177 1.72 8.46 14.28
CA THR A 177 0.33 7.99 14.35
C THR A 177 -0.44 8.59 15.52
N LEU A 178 0.18 8.72 16.69
CA LEU A 178 -0.38 9.44 17.84
C LEU A 178 -0.59 10.93 17.54
N ALA A 179 0.22 11.52 16.66
CA ALA A 179 0.01 12.86 16.14
C ALA A 179 -1.11 12.94 15.07
N GLY A 180 -1.77 11.84 14.71
CA GLY A 180 -2.88 11.82 13.75
C GLY A 180 -2.45 11.72 12.29
N ARG A 181 -1.24 11.24 12.02
CA ARG A 181 -0.75 10.93 10.66
C ARG A 181 -0.88 9.44 10.39
N THR A 182 -1.06 9.07 9.14
CA THR A 182 -1.01 7.68 8.70
C THR A 182 0.41 7.39 8.19
N VAL A 183 1.04 6.32 8.67
CA VAL A 183 2.37 5.94 8.20
C VAL A 183 2.25 5.07 6.95
N ALA A 184 2.99 5.45 5.91
CA ALA A 184 3.19 4.65 4.70
C ALA A 184 4.68 4.29 4.56
N THR A 185 4.99 3.07 4.12
CA THR A 185 6.37 2.63 3.89
C THR A 185 6.48 1.80 2.62
N GLY A 186 7.69 1.41 2.24
CA GLY A 186 7.91 0.48 1.12
C GLY A 186 7.45 -0.97 1.38
N GLY A 187 6.90 -1.29 2.57
CA GLY A 187 6.25 -2.59 2.85
C GLY A 187 7.19 -3.78 3.09
N GLY A 188 8.50 -3.60 2.97
CA GLY A 188 9.52 -4.64 3.21
C GLY A 188 9.94 -4.79 4.69
N PRO A 189 11.00 -5.57 4.96
CA PRO A 189 11.58 -5.76 6.29
C PRO A 189 12.38 -4.53 6.78
N GLY A 190 12.93 -4.62 7.98
CA GLY A 190 13.84 -3.62 8.55
C GLY A 190 13.13 -2.33 8.98
N ALA A 191 13.68 -1.16 8.60
CA ALA A 191 13.12 0.12 9.06
C ALA A 191 11.67 0.34 8.60
N MET A 192 11.32 -0.16 7.40
CA MET A 192 9.96 -0.11 6.85
C MET A 192 8.97 -0.98 7.65
N GLU A 193 9.44 -2.13 8.13
CA GLU A 193 8.69 -3.02 9.02
C GLU A 193 8.49 -2.36 10.38
N ALA A 194 9.57 -1.85 10.97
CA ALA A 194 9.55 -1.19 12.27
C ALA A 194 8.57 -0.01 12.31
N ALA A 195 8.61 0.87 11.31
CA ALA A 195 7.71 2.01 11.24
C ALA A 195 6.23 1.59 11.16
N ASN A 196 5.91 0.53 10.41
CA ASN A 196 4.55 -0.04 10.38
C ASN A 196 4.15 -0.66 11.74
N LEU A 197 5.05 -1.42 12.37
CA LEU A 197 4.82 -1.99 13.71
C LEU A 197 4.51 -0.89 14.73
N GLY A 198 5.34 0.14 14.73
CA GLY A 198 5.18 1.34 15.54
C GLY A 198 3.83 2.01 15.34
N ALA A 199 3.51 2.34 14.10
CA ALA A 199 2.27 3.01 13.74
C ALA A 199 1.03 2.18 14.12
N ARG A 200 1.04 0.88 13.85
CA ARG A 200 -0.01 -0.06 14.28
C ARG A 200 -0.24 -0.01 15.78
N SER A 201 0.83 0.13 16.57
CA SER A 201 0.79 0.08 18.03
C SER A 201 0.09 1.28 18.68
N ALA A 202 -0.23 2.36 17.97
CA ALA A 202 -0.69 3.61 18.60
C ALA A 202 -1.91 3.48 19.54
N GLY A 203 -2.73 2.43 19.38
CA GLY A 203 -3.86 2.12 20.27
C GLY A 203 -3.51 1.37 21.57
N VAL A 204 -2.27 0.88 21.74
CA VAL A 204 -1.83 0.11 22.92
C VAL A 204 -0.84 0.89 23.77
N SER A 205 -0.51 0.43 24.99
CA SER A 205 0.44 1.10 25.88
C SER A 205 1.90 0.93 25.43
N ASP A 206 2.79 1.79 25.94
CA ASP A 206 4.23 1.70 25.65
C ASP A 206 4.84 0.38 26.16
N ALA A 207 4.31 -0.18 27.24
CA ALA A 207 4.72 -1.49 27.75
C ALA A 207 4.39 -2.61 26.74
N VAL A 208 3.23 -2.54 26.08
CA VAL A 208 2.84 -3.52 25.04
C VAL A 208 3.69 -3.36 23.78
N LEU A 209 4.03 -2.12 23.39
CA LEU A 209 5.00 -1.89 22.31
C LEU A 209 6.36 -2.51 22.65
N ALA A 210 6.87 -2.29 23.87
CA ALA A 210 8.15 -2.86 24.30
C ALA A 210 8.13 -4.40 24.29
N GLU A 211 7.02 -5.02 24.69
CA GLU A 211 6.83 -6.46 24.60
C GLU A 211 6.82 -6.96 23.15
N ALA A 212 6.09 -6.29 22.25
CA ALA A 212 6.07 -6.62 20.83
C ALA A 212 7.46 -6.52 20.19
N LEU A 213 8.23 -5.48 20.52
CA LEU A 213 9.63 -5.32 20.09
C LEU A 213 10.52 -6.45 20.60
N ALA A 214 10.38 -6.82 21.87
CA ALA A 214 11.13 -7.96 22.44
C ALA A 214 10.78 -9.28 21.75
N ILE A 215 9.52 -9.48 21.35
CA ILE A 215 9.07 -10.67 20.62
C ILE A 215 9.73 -10.78 19.26
N VAL A 216 9.73 -9.70 18.45
CA VAL A 216 10.31 -9.71 17.10
C VAL A 216 11.84 -9.82 17.14
N ALA A 217 12.49 -9.22 18.13
CA ALA A 217 13.94 -9.30 18.32
C ALA A 217 14.46 -10.73 18.54
N ARG A 218 13.61 -11.69 18.93
CA ARG A 218 13.99 -13.11 19.05
C ARG A 218 14.44 -13.73 17.74
N VAL A 219 13.97 -13.21 16.61
CA VAL A 219 14.38 -13.64 15.26
C VAL A 219 14.75 -12.38 14.46
N PRO A 220 16.01 -11.93 14.55
CA PRO A 220 16.47 -10.66 13.99
C PRO A 220 16.30 -10.51 12.48
N SER A 221 16.40 -11.63 11.75
CA SER A 221 16.42 -11.68 10.29
C SER A 221 15.59 -12.84 9.75
N TYR A 222 14.98 -12.64 8.59
CA TYR A 222 14.25 -13.67 7.85
C TYR A 222 15.19 -14.63 7.09
N ALA A 223 16.45 -14.24 6.88
CA ALA A 223 17.42 -15.02 6.12
C ALA A 223 17.68 -16.37 6.80
N GLY A 224 17.25 -17.46 6.15
CA GLY A 224 17.37 -18.83 6.69
C GLY A 224 16.40 -19.16 7.83
N ALA A 225 15.49 -18.25 8.19
CA ALA A 225 14.57 -18.39 9.32
C ALA A 225 13.17 -17.81 9.03
N MET A 226 12.72 -17.87 7.77
CA MET A 226 11.47 -17.22 7.32
C MET A 226 10.26 -17.57 8.18
N ALA A 227 10.03 -18.86 8.45
CA ALA A 227 8.87 -19.30 9.22
C ALA A 227 8.87 -18.74 10.65
N ASP A 228 10.04 -18.74 11.31
CA ASP A 228 10.19 -18.22 12.67
C ASP A 228 10.10 -16.69 12.71
N TRP A 229 10.64 -16.02 11.68
CA TRP A 229 10.56 -14.56 11.51
C TRP A 229 9.11 -14.10 11.30
N LEU A 230 8.33 -14.82 10.49
CA LEU A 230 6.90 -14.59 10.32
C LEU A 230 6.14 -14.88 11.62
N ARG A 231 6.41 -16.01 12.29
CA ARG A 231 5.72 -16.39 13.53
C ARG A 231 5.91 -15.34 14.63
N THR A 232 7.14 -14.89 14.86
CA THR A 232 7.40 -13.80 15.81
C THR A 232 6.74 -12.49 15.39
N GLY A 233 6.67 -12.20 14.09
CA GLY A 233 5.90 -11.06 13.57
C GLY A 233 4.41 -11.16 13.91
N LEU A 234 3.79 -12.31 13.66
CA LEU A 234 2.37 -12.57 13.93
C LEU A 234 2.06 -12.55 15.44
N ASP A 235 2.93 -13.14 16.28
CA ASP A 235 2.82 -13.11 17.74
C ASP A 235 2.82 -11.67 18.27
N ALA A 236 3.78 -10.85 17.83
CA ALA A 236 3.85 -9.44 18.21
C ALA A 236 2.61 -8.69 17.71
N ARG A 237 2.20 -8.94 16.46
CA ARG A 237 1.04 -8.30 15.83
C ARG A 237 -0.26 -8.56 16.58
N ALA A 238 -0.42 -9.73 17.18
CA ALA A 238 -1.60 -10.09 17.98
C ALA A 238 -1.74 -9.22 19.25
N LEU A 239 -0.65 -8.69 19.78
CA LEU A 239 -0.66 -7.77 20.93
C LEU A 239 -1.08 -6.34 20.55
N LEU A 240 -0.98 -5.97 19.26
CA LEU A 240 -1.13 -4.59 18.78
C LEU A 240 -2.57 -4.30 18.31
N ALA A 241 -3.57 -4.70 19.10
CA ALA A 241 -4.99 -4.44 18.85
C ALA A 241 -5.59 -3.47 19.89
N PRO A 242 -6.47 -2.52 19.49
CA PRO A 242 -6.89 -2.22 18.13
C PRO A 242 -5.76 -1.57 17.30
N ALA A 243 -5.69 -1.94 16.02
CA ALA A 243 -4.68 -1.43 15.10
C ALA A 243 -5.06 -0.05 14.57
N SER A 244 -4.08 0.84 14.44
CA SER A 244 -4.22 2.06 13.63
C SER A 244 -3.84 1.79 12.18
N ASP A 245 -4.47 2.52 11.25
CA ASP A 245 -4.24 2.36 9.82
C ASP A 245 -2.80 2.70 9.42
N THR A 246 -2.20 1.81 8.64
CA THR A 246 -0.88 1.97 8.01
C THR A 246 -0.83 1.30 6.64
N LEU A 247 0.02 1.83 5.76
CA LEU A 247 0.19 1.35 4.39
C LEU A 247 1.61 0.81 4.19
N GLY A 248 1.73 -0.31 3.50
CA GLY A 248 2.99 -0.66 2.83
C GLY A 248 2.81 -0.76 1.32
N VAL A 249 3.89 -0.47 0.61
CA VAL A 249 3.95 -0.50 -0.86
C VAL A 249 5.00 -1.51 -1.34
N PRO A 250 4.79 -2.82 -1.10
CA PRO A 250 5.71 -3.87 -1.53
C PRO A 250 5.63 -4.10 -3.06
N THR A 251 6.50 -4.97 -3.58
CA THR A 251 6.55 -5.31 -5.01
C THR A 251 6.84 -6.79 -5.20
N TRP A 252 6.31 -7.39 -6.29
CA TRP A 252 6.75 -8.72 -6.72
C TRP A 252 8.02 -8.67 -7.57
N HIS A 253 8.57 -7.49 -7.87
CA HIS A 253 9.86 -7.38 -8.55
C HIS A 253 11.00 -7.94 -7.68
N TYR A 254 10.98 -7.61 -6.38
CA TYR A 254 11.93 -8.08 -5.37
C TYR A 254 11.36 -9.19 -4.49
N GLY A 255 10.85 -10.29 -5.07
CA GLY A 255 10.23 -11.36 -4.26
C GLY A 255 11.14 -12.13 -3.29
N HIS A 256 12.40 -11.71 -3.12
CA HIS A 256 13.27 -12.16 -2.02
C HIS A 256 13.12 -11.31 -0.74
N GLU A 257 12.44 -10.16 -0.83
CA GLU A 257 12.03 -9.34 0.31
C GLU A 257 10.56 -9.66 0.65
N PRO A 258 10.29 -10.37 1.75
CA PRO A 258 8.91 -10.67 2.14
C PRO A 258 8.19 -9.38 2.56
N PRO A 259 6.89 -9.23 2.26
CA PRO A 259 6.11 -8.14 2.81
C PRO A 259 6.03 -8.29 4.34
N ASN A 260 6.16 -7.18 5.07
CA ASN A 260 6.00 -7.23 6.52
C ASN A 260 4.54 -7.47 6.93
N VAL A 261 4.34 -8.04 8.12
CA VAL A 261 3.01 -8.40 8.62
C VAL A 261 2.29 -7.27 9.38
N PHE A 262 2.97 -6.14 9.62
CA PHE A 262 2.46 -5.10 10.50
C PHE A 262 1.61 -4.05 9.79
N GLN A 263 1.82 -3.84 8.50
CA GLN A 263 0.98 -2.98 7.68
C GLN A 263 -0.50 -3.38 7.78
N THR A 264 -1.45 -2.43 7.80
CA THR A 264 -2.88 -2.79 7.81
C THR A 264 -3.40 -3.10 6.41
N VAL A 265 -2.85 -2.42 5.41
CA VAL A 265 -3.13 -2.63 3.99
C VAL A 265 -1.82 -2.58 3.20
N ALA A 266 -1.79 -3.28 2.07
CA ALA A 266 -0.66 -3.33 1.15
C ALA A 266 -1.11 -3.00 -0.28
N ALA A 267 -0.45 -2.01 -0.88
CA ALA A 267 -0.54 -1.72 -2.32
C ALA A 267 0.64 -2.41 -3.00
N LYS A 268 0.46 -3.68 -3.40
CA LYS A 268 1.54 -4.50 -3.97
C LYS A 268 1.49 -4.47 -5.49
N TYR A 269 2.60 -4.17 -6.16
CA TYR A 269 2.64 -3.96 -7.62
C TYR A 269 3.51 -4.99 -8.34
N PHE A 270 3.19 -5.22 -9.62
CA PHE A 270 4.08 -5.90 -10.56
C PHE A 270 5.12 -4.93 -11.14
N GLN A 271 4.71 -3.72 -11.52
CA GLN A 271 5.61 -2.71 -12.07
C GLN A 271 6.36 -1.94 -10.98
N ASN A 272 7.66 -2.23 -10.85
CA ASN A 272 8.50 -1.57 -9.86
C ASN A 272 8.61 -0.05 -10.06
N SER A 273 8.61 0.43 -11.31
CA SER A 273 8.66 1.87 -11.60
C SER A 273 7.48 2.64 -11.05
N VAL A 274 6.29 2.04 -11.03
CA VAL A 274 5.10 2.65 -10.41
C VAL A 274 5.25 2.65 -8.90
N ARG A 275 5.70 1.53 -8.32
CA ARG A 275 5.92 1.38 -6.88
C ARG A 275 6.94 2.39 -6.32
N GLU A 276 8.04 2.64 -7.03
CA GLU A 276 9.09 3.58 -6.60
C GLU A 276 8.58 5.03 -6.50
N ASP A 277 7.69 5.43 -7.42
CA ASP A 277 7.06 6.75 -7.40
C ASP A 277 5.97 6.88 -6.33
N LEU A 278 5.28 5.77 -6.06
CA LEU A 278 4.02 5.82 -5.35
C LEU A 278 4.12 6.30 -3.92
N LEU A 279 5.15 5.87 -3.18
CA LEU A 279 5.32 6.27 -1.79
C LEU A 279 5.44 7.80 -1.66
N LEU A 280 6.16 8.43 -2.59
CA LEU A 280 6.33 9.89 -2.66
C LEU A 280 4.98 10.55 -2.99
N ARG A 281 4.30 10.05 -4.02
CA ARG A 281 3.00 10.58 -4.47
C ARG A 281 1.93 10.55 -3.38
N VAL A 282 1.89 9.51 -2.55
CA VAL A 282 0.89 9.40 -1.48
C VAL A 282 1.29 10.12 -0.20
N ALA A 283 2.55 10.54 -0.03
CA ALA A 283 3.06 11.16 1.19
C ALA A 283 2.67 12.65 1.34
N THR A 284 1.37 12.90 1.49
CA THR A 284 0.80 14.27 1.54
C THR A 284 1.18 15.08 2.78
N ALA A 285 1.70 14.45 3.83
CA ALA A 285 2.06 15.09 5.10
C ALA A 285 3.58 15.21 5.32
N GLY A 286 4.38 14.74 4.36
CA GLY A 286 5.84 14.80 4.42
C GLY A 286 6.51 13.43 4.44
N LEU A 287 7.83 13.47 4.42
CA LEU A 287 8.71 12.33 4.28
C LEU A 287 9.73 12.32 5.41
N VAL A 288 9.94 11.14 6.00
CA VAL A 288 11.07 10.88 6.89
C VAL A 288 11.99 9.87 6.22
N VAL A 289 13.26 10.25 6.09
CA VAL A 289 14.29 9.47 5.40
C VAL A 289 15.30 8.96 6.42
N LEU A 290 15.17 7.69 6.79
CA LEU A 290 16.10 6.99 7.66
C LEU A 290 17.34 6.53 6.88
N PRO A 291 18.49 6.27 7.54
CA PRO A 291 19.70 5.80 6.88
C PRO A 291 19.45 4.62 5.91
N GLY A 292 19.86 4.81 4.66
CA GLY A 292 19.66 3.86 3.57
C GLY A 292 20.77 3.92 2.53
N GLU A 293 20.67 3.09 1.49
CA GLU A 293 21.67 2.99 0.42
C GLU A 293 21.13 3.57 -0.90
N GLY A 294 21.55 3.04 -2.05
CA GLY A 294 21.25 3.61 -3.37
C GLY A 294 19.76 3.83 -3.66
N GLY A 295 18.88 2.92 -3.24
CA GLY A 295 17.42 3.08 -3.40
C GLY A 295 16.89 4.30 -2.65
N THR A 296 17.27 4.47 -1.38
CA THR A 296 16.86 5.62 -0.57
C THR A 296 17.44 6.93 -1.11
N VAL A 297 18.67 6.90 -1.64
CA VAL A 297 19.26 8.07 -2.32
C VAL A 297 18.47 8.44 -3.58
N GLN A 298 18.05 7.45 -4.38
CA GLN A 298 17.19 7.69 -5.55
C GLN A 298 15.87 8.35 -5.13
N GLU A 299 15.21 7.84 -4.08
CA GLU A 299 13.93 8.37 -3.59
C GLU A 299 14.05 9.83 -3.13
N ILE A 300 15.13 10.20 -2.40
CA ILE A 300 15.40 11.61 -2.01
C ILE A 300 15.38 12.53 -3.23
N PHE A 301 16.08 12.15 -4.30
CA PHE A 301 16.23 13.04 -5.47
C PHE A 301 15.06 12.97 -6.44
N GLN A 302 14.27 11.90 -6.42
CA GLN A 302 13.00 11.84 -7.12
C GLN A 302 12.01 12.86 -6.52
N ASP A 303 11.84 12.86 -5.19
CA ASP A 303 10.98 13.82 -4.50
C ASP A 303 11.52 15.26 -4.63
N ALA A 304 12.82 15.44 -4.42
CA ALA A 304 13.45 16.75 -4.55
C ALA A 304 13.28 17.35 -5.95
N CYS A 305 13.29 16.52 -6.99
CA CYS A 305 13.01 16.96 -8.35
C CYS A 305 11.60 17.56 -8.45
N GLU A 306 10.58 16.84 -7.99
CA GLU A 306 9.19 17.31 -8.02
C GLU A 306 8.99 18.59 -7.20
N VAL A 307 9.48 18.60 -5.96
CA VAL A 307 9.38 19.75 -5.04
C VAL A 307 10.13 20.97 -5.59
N SER A 308 11.22 20.80 -6.34
CA SER A 308 11.95 21.93 -6.93
C SER A 308 11.16 22.69 -8.01
N TYR A 309 10.15 22.05 -8.61
CA TYR A 309 9.24 22.65 -9.58
C TYR A 309 7.93 23.15 -8.97
N ALA A 310 7.68 22.88 -7.68
CA ALA A 310 6.46 23.27 -6.99
C ALA A 310 6.37 24.80 -6.78
N ASP A 311 5.14 25.30 -6.70
CA ASP A 311 4.86 26.67 -6.28
C ASP A 311 4.98 26.83 -4.75
N GLU A 312 4.69 28.01 -4.22
CA GLU A 312 4.86 28.30 -2.78
C GLU A 312 3.99 27.44 -1.83
N ALA A 313 2.96 26.78 -2.37
CA ALA A 313 2.01 25.96 -1.63
C ALA A 313 2.16 24.45 -1.91
N GLY A 314 2.90 24.05 -2.94
CA GLY A 314 2.92 22.68 -3.48
C GLY A 314 4.05 21.78 -2.99
N TRP A 315 4.74 22.09 -1.89
CA TRP A 315 5.82 21.26 -1.37
C TRP A 315 5.43 20.54 -0.06
N THR A 316 5.98 19.35 0.13
CA THR A 316 5.86 18.52 1.33
C THR A 316 7.19 18.50 2.11
N PRO A 317 7.19 18.47 3.45
CA PRO A 317 8.43 18.43 4.21
C PRO A 317 9.24 17.15 3.97
N ILE A 318 10.57 17.27 3.90
CA ILE A 318 11.49 16.12 3.86
C ILE A 318 12.46 16.23 5.04
N VAL A 319 12.46 15.23 5.91
CA VAL A 319 13.36 15.20 7.08
C VAL A 319 14.28 13.99 7.00
N LEU A 320 15.57 14.24 6.82
CA LEU A 320 16.62 13.23 6.82
C LEU A 320 17.11 12.99 8.26
N VAL A 321 17.29 11.73 8.64
CA VAL A 321 17.75 11.31 9.97
C VAL A 321 19.15 10.70 9.87
N GLY A 322 20.07 11.15 10.72
CA GLY A 322 21.43 10.67 10.82
C GLY A 322 22.41 11.52 10.01
N ARG A 323 22.89 12.61 10.62
CA ARG A 323 23.75 13.63 9.98
C ARG A 323 24.97 13.01 9.30
N ASP A 324 25.77 12.24 10.04
CA ASP A 324 27.00 11.63 9.53
C ASP A 324 26.76 10.77 8.27
N HIS A 325 25.63 10.05 8.24
CA HIS A 325 25.26 9.22 7.09
C HIS A 325 25.01 10.08 5.84
N TRP A 326 24.28 11.19 5.99
CA TRP A 326 23.86 12.05 4.87
C TRP A 326 24.83 13.17 4.51
N THR A 327 25.86 13.43 5.32
CA THR A 327 26.89 14.43 5.05
C THR A 327 28.26 13.83 4.72
N GLU A 328 28.58 12.64 5.22
CA GLU A 328 29.90 12.02 5.02
C GLU A 328 29.83 10.76 4.16
N ARG A 329 29.03 9.77 4.54
CA ARG A 329 29.01 8.45 3.88
C ARG A 329 28.32 8.49 2.51
N TYR A 330 27.12 9.06 2.48
CA TYR A 330 26.35 9.34 1.28
C TYR A 330 25.97 10.82 1.32
N PRO A 331 26.80 11.74 0.79
CA PRO A 331 26.66 13.19 0.94
C PRO A 331 25.48 13.76 0.13
N ALA A 332 24.27 13.23 0.38
CA ALA A 332 23.03 13.62 -0.26
C ALA A 332 22.52 14.95 0.28
N TRP A 333 22.80 15.29 1.54
CA TRP A 333 22.33 16.53 2.16
C TRP A 333 22.85 17.76 1.42
N GLN A 334 24.16 17.82 1.14
CA GLN A 334 24.75 18.97 0.46
C GLN A 334 24.20 19.15 -0.96
N LEU A 335 23.90 18.04 -1.65
CA LEU A 335 23.30 18.09 -2.98
C LEU A 335 21.82 18.48 -2.90
N LEU A 336 21.07 17.98 -1.92
CA LEU A 336 19.67 18.37 -1.67
C LEU A 336 19.55 19.87 -1.39
N GLU A 337 20.42 20.42 -0.54
CA GLU A 337 20.48 21.87 -0.28
C GLU A 337 20.75 22.65 -1.57
N ALA A 338 21.68 22.19 -2.40
CA ALA A 338 22.00 22.84 -3.67
C ALA A 338 20.84 22.79 -4.67
N VAL A 339 20.12 21.66 -4.76
CA VAL A 339 18.94 21.50 -5.63
C VAL A 339 17.80 22.42 -5.18
N MET A 340 17.61 22.57 -3.87
CA MET A 340 16.54 23.38 -3.30
C MET A 340 16.87 24.88 -3.21
N LEU A 341 18.13 25.28 -3.41
CA LEU A 341 18.55 26.67 -3.23
C LEU A 341 17.72 27.64 -4.09
N GLY A 342 17.08 28.61 -3.43
CA GLY A 342 16.23 29.62 -4.08
C GLY A 342 14.85 29.08 -4.52
N ARG A 343 14.47 27.86 -4.14
CA ARG A 343 13.15 27.27 -4.39
C ARG A 343 12.24 27.38 -3.16
N PRO A 344 10.91 27.42 -3.32
CA PRO A 344 9.99 27.43 -2.19
C PRO A 344 10.15 26.24 -1.23
N GLY A 345 10.52 25.06 -1.76
CA GLY A 345 10.76 23.84 -0.99
C GLY A 345 11.99 23.87 -0.07
N ALA A 346 12.89 24.86 -0.20
CA ALA A 346 14.08 24.97 0.66
C ALA A 346 13.75 25.09 2.15
N GLN A 347 12.61 25.68 2.48
CA GLN A 347 12.15 25.80 3.87
C GLN A 347 11.56 24.50 4.42
N GLY A 348 11.34 23.50 3.56
CA GLY A 348 10.72 22.21 3.86
C GLY A 348 11.70 21.08 4.09
N ILE A 349 13.00 21.28 3.87
CA ILE A 349 14.02 20.26 4.11
C ILE A 349 14.65 20.43 5.50
N ALA A 350 14.97 19.31 6.16
CA ALA A 350 15.70 19.31 7.42
C ALA A 350 16.61 18.09 7.55
N LEU A 351 17.71 18.26 8.31
CA LEU A 351 18.62 17.19 8.69
C LEU A 351 18.79 17.16 10.20
N VAL A 352 18.38 16.05 10.81
CA VAL A 352 18.37 15.83 12.26
C VAL A 352 19.18 14.58 12.62
N ASP A 353 19.48 14.42 13.91
CA ASP A 353 20.34 13.34 14.39
C ASP A 353 19.51 12.15 14.91
N THR A 354 18.28 12.40 15.37
CA THR A 354 17.42 11.36 15.95
C THR A 354 16.03 11.31 15.32
N VAL A 355 15.36 10.16 15.46
CA VAL A 355 13.99 9.99 14.99
C VAL A 355 12.97 10.84 15.76
N ASP A 356 13.23 11.13 17.04
CA ASP A 356 12.35 11.96 17.87
C ASP A 356 12.38 13.42 17.37
N GLU A 357 13.58 13.95 17.09
CA GLU A 357 13.75 15.26 16.45
C GLU A 357 13.09 15.31 15.06
N ALA A 358 13.08 14.18 14.35
CA ALA A 358 12.48 14.08 13.02
C ALA A 358 10.96 14.27 13.08
N VAL A 359 10.31 13.63 14.06
CA VAL A 359 8.87 13.79 14.31
C VAL A 359 8.57 15.25 14.62
N ASP A 360 9.21 15.83 15.63
CA ASP A 360 8.96 17.22 16.03
C ASP A 360 9.20 18.21 14.90
N THR A 361 10.26 17.99 14.11
CA THR A 361 10.60 18.83 12.96
C THR A 361 9.57 18.70 11.85
N LEU A 362 9.17 17.47 11.49
CA LEU A 362 8.16 17.24 10.46
C LEU A 362 6.83 17.89 10.86
N LEU A 363 6.36 17.68 12.09
CA LEU A 363 5.10 18.25 12.59
C LEU A 363 5.10 19.79 12.59
N ARG A 364 6.26 20.41 12.75
CA ARG A 364 6.44 21.87 12.70
C ARG A 364 6.49 22.42 11.27
N LEU A 365 7.05 21.66 10.34
CA LEU A 365 7.16 22.04 8.92
C LEU A 365 5.88 21.74 8.13
N GLU A 366 5.13 20.74 8.57
CA GLU A 366 3.85 20.35 8.01
C GLU A 366 2.83 21.48 8.23
N ARG A 367 2.33 22.05 7.12
CA ARG A 367 1.36 23.16 7.13
C ARG A 367 -0.08 22.70 7.36
#